data_AF-A0A1C7M2E1-F1
#
_entry.id   AF-A0A1C7M2E1-F1
#
_cell.length_a   1.000
_cell.length_b   1.000
_cell.length_c   1.000
_cell.angle_alpha   90.00
_cell.angle_beta   90.00
_cell.angle_gamma   90.00
#
_symmetry.space_group_name_H-M   'P 1'
#
loop_
_entity.id
_entity.type
_entity.pdbx_description
1 polymer ?
#
loop_
_entity_poly.entity_id
_entity_poly.type
_entity_poly.pdbx_seq_one_letter_code
_entity_poly.pdbx_strand_id
1 'polypeptide(L)'
;MIVTIIIGALSTFAIWSTSHTSAELIVFAVVFGITAAAYTSISPSCTAQLTPDPTRIGARIGIFMTVMSPGILTGPSIGGALISARHGSYIGLQCFVGAALVVGGIFAVAARSIAASSLRAKF
;
A
#
# COMPACT_ATOMS: atom_id res chain seq x y z
N MET A 1 4.38 -5.28 -6.79
CA MET A 1 3.19 -4.52 -6.36
C MET A 1 2.16 -5.41 -5.65
N ILE A 2 1.54 -6.40 -6.29
CA ILE A 2 0.51 -7.25 -5.62
C ILE A 2 1.15 -8.13 -4.53
N VAL A 3 2.25 -8.83 -4.84
CA VAL A 3 2.95 -9.69 -3.87
C VAL A 3 3.44 -8.92 -2.65
N THR A 4 3.98 -7.71 -2.86
CA THR A 4 4.41 -6.82 -1.76
C THR A 4 3.21 -6.36 -0.92
N ILE A 5 2.07 -6.00 -1.52
CA ILE A 5 0.88 -5.61 -0.75
C ILE A 5 0.35 -6.79 0.09
N ILE A 6 0.35 -8.01 -0.46
CA ILE A 6 -0.09 -9.22 0.25
C ILE A 6 0.85 -9.54 1.42
N ILE A 7 2.17 -9.53 1.21
CA ILE A 7 3.15 -9.77 2.28
C ILE A 7 3.05 -8.69 3.36
N GLY A 8 2.85 -7.43 2.97
CA GLY A 8 2.63 -6.33 3.91
C GLY A 8 1.37 -6.52 4.74
N ALA A 9 0.24 -6.82 4.09
CA ALA A 9 -1.04 -7.08 4.77
C ALA A 9 -0.95 -8.27 5.72
N LEU A 10 -0.31 -9.36 5.29
CA LEU A 10 -0.12 -10.55 6.11
C LEU A 10 0.80 -10.27 7.30
N SER A 11 1.85 -9.47 7.10
CA SER A 11 2.76 -9.07 8.19
C SER A 11 2.07 -8.17 9.20
N THR A 12 1.23 -7.23 8.75
CA THR A 12 0.42 -6.37 9.62
C THR A 12 -0.61 -7.19 10.40
N PHE A 13 -1.32 -8.15 9.79
CA PHE A 13 -2.30 -8.96 10.50
C PHE A 13 -1.67 -10.04 11.39
N ALA A 14 -0.60 -10.71 10.95
CA ALA A 14 -0.01 -11.83 11.68
C ALA A 14 0.97 -11.38 12.78
N ILE A 15 1.80 -10.37 12.52
CA ILE A 15 2.87 -9.99 13.46
C ILE A 15 2.36 -8.93 14.43
N TRP A 16 1.59 -7.94 13.96
CA TRP A 16 1.12 -6.86 14.83
C TRP A 16 -0.09 -7.25 15.68
N SER A 17 -0.96 -8.16 15.21
CA SER A 17 -2.08 -8.65 16.04
C SER A 17 -1.64 -9.58 17.18
N THR A 18 -0.46 -10.21 17.06
CA THR A 18 0.10 -11.14 18.06
C THR A 18 1.23 -10.51 18.86
N SER A 19 1.68 -9.30 18.51
CA SER A 19 2.83 -8.67 19.16
C SER A 19 2.49 -8.21 20.57
N HIS A 20 3.01 -8.93 21.57
CA HIS A 20 3.02 -8.53 22.97
C HIS A 20 4.43 -8.10 23.43
N THR A 21 5.45 -8.28 22.57
CA THR A 21 6.87 -8.12 22.92
C THR A 21 7.60 -7.17 21.96
N SER A 22 8.58 -6.40 22.45
CA SER A 22 9.36 -5.44 21.66
C SER A 22 10.11 -6.08 20.48
N ALA A 23 10.53 -7.34 20.61
CA ALA A 23 11.21 -8.06 19.53
C ALA A 23 10.32 -8.27 18.29
N GLU A 24 9.03 -8.55 18.49
CA GLU A 24 8.06 -8.77 17.41
C GLU A 24 7.78 -7.48 16.63
N LEU A 25 7.74 -6.34 17.33
CA LEU A 25 7.61 -5.02 16.71
C LEU A 25 8.80 -4.66 15.83
N ILE A 26 10.02 -5.04 16.23
CA ILE A 26 11.23 -4.81 15.42
C ILE A 26 11.19 -5.65 14.14
N VAL A 27 10.82 -6.93 14.25
CA VAL A 27 10.66 -7.81 13.08
C VAL A 27 9.58 -7.28 12.15
N PHE A 28 8.44 -6.83 12.69
CA PHE A 28 7.40 -6.17 11.91
C PHE A 28 7.94 -4.92 11.18
N ALA A 29 8.66 -4.04 11.87
CA ALA A 29 9.19 -2.82 11.27
C ALA A 29 10.15 -3.11 10.10
N VAL A 30 10.99 -4.14 10.22
CA VAL A 30 11.92 -4.56 9.15
C VAL A 30 11.14 -5.12 7.96
N VAL A 31 10.24 -6.08 8.17
CA VAL A 31 9.49 -6.73 7.08
C VAL A 31 8.56 -5.74 6.39
N PHE A 32 7.83 -4.94 7.15
CA PHE A 32 6.95 -3.90 6.61
C PHE A 32 7.76 -2.83 5.88
N GLY A 33 8.90 -2.40 6.43
CA GLY A 33 9.78 -1.41 5.81
C GLY A 33 10.34 -1.85 4.45
N ILE A 34 10.86 -3.08 4.36
CA ILE A 34 11.35 -3.67 3.09
C ILE A 34 10.22 -3.73 2.07
N THR A 35 9.04 -4.17 2.51
CA THR A 35 7.88 -4.32 1.65
C THR A 35 7.35 -2.98 1.13
N ALA A 36 7.33 -1.95 1.99
CA ALA A 36 6.94 -0.59 1.62
C ALA A 36 7.93 0.03 0.64
N ALA A 37 9.24 -0.15 0.85
CA ALA A 37 10.28 0.32 -0.06
C ALA A 37 10.20 -0.37 -1.44
N ALA A 38 9.93 -1.67 -1.48
CA ALA A 38 9.70 -2.40 -2.72
C ALA A 38 8.44 -1.87 -3.46
N TYR A 39 7.37 -1.54 -2.73
CA TYR A 39 6.16 -0.95 -3.32
C TYR A 39 6.40 0.43 -3.93
N THR A 40 7.10 1.33 -3.25
CA THR A 40 7.35 2.69 -3.73
C THR A 40 8.25 2.70 -4.97
N SER A 41 9.21 1.77 -5.07
CA SER A 41 10.07 1.62 -6.26
C SER A 41 9.30 1.08 -7.48
N ILE A 42 8.41 0.10 -7.29
CA ILE A 42 7.66 -0.53 -8.39
C ILE A 42 6.54 0.37 -8.91
N SER A 43 5.96 1.22 -8.08
CA SER A 43 4.80 2.06 -8.42
C SER A 43 4.99 2.96 -9.66
N PRO A 44 6.02 3.82 -9.73
CA PRO A 44 6.25 4.66 -10.92
C PRO A 44 6.67 3.83 -12.14
N SER A 45 7.44 2.74 -11.95
CA SER A 45 7.84 1.84 -13.03
C SER A 45 6.65 1.11 -13.66
N CYS A 46 5.62 0.78 -12.87
CA CYS A 46 4.39 0.16 -13.37
C CYS A 46 3.55 1.17 -14.17
N THR A 47 3.43 2.40 -13.69
CA THR A 47 2.72 3.49 -14.39
C THR A 47 3.40 3.88 -15.70
N ALA A 48 4.73 3.87 -15.74
CA ALA A 48 5.50 4.09 -16.96
C ALA A 48 5.24 3.00 -18.01
N GLN A 49 5.24 1.72 -17.62
CA GLN A 49 4.96 0.60 -18.52
C GLN A 49 3.54 0.60 -19.08
N LEU A 50 2.57 1.11 -18.31
CA LEU A 50 1.17 1.20 -18.75
C LEU A 50 0.90 2.39 -19.69
N THR A 51 1.90 3.25 -19.92
CA THR A 51 1.78 4.44 -20.75
C THR A 51 2.34 4.14 -22.15
N PRO A 52 1.50 4.09 -23.20
CA PRO A 52 1.95 3.79 -24.55
C PRO A 52 2.82 4.90 -25.17
N ASP A 53 2.65 6.13 -24.72
CA ASP A 53 3.30 7.31 -25.28
C ASP A 53 4.38 7.86 -24.32
N PRO A 54 5.68 7.75 -24.66
CA PRO A 54 6.78 8.12 -23.78
C PRO A 54 6.79 9.62 -23.42
N THR A 55 6.22 10.49 -24.26
CA THR A 55 6.14 11.93 -23.96
C THR A 55 5.17 12.26 -22.82
N ARG A 56 4.25 11.35 -22.49
CA ARG A 56 3.23 11.54 -21.45
C ARG A 56 3.52 10.79 -20.14
N ILE A 57 4.63 10.05 -20.07
CA ILE A 57 5.02 9.26 -18.89
C ILE A 57 5.15 10.16 -17.66
N GLY A 58 5.85 11.30 -17.79
CA GLY A 58 6.05 12.24 -16.68
C GLY A 58 4.73 12.80 -16.14
N ALA A 59 3.82 13.21 -17.02
CA ALA A 59 2.51 13.73 -16.63
C ALA A 59 1.65 12.67 -15.91
N ARG A 60 1.67 11.41 -16.38
CA ARG A 60 0.91 10.31 -15.75
C ARG A 60 1.49 9.88 -14.40
N ILE A 61 2.81 9.86 -14.25
CA ILE A 61 3.44 9.65 -12.94
C ILE A 61 3.09 10.80 -11.99
N GLY A 62 3.09 12.04 -12.48
CA GLY A 62 2.66 13.21 -11.72
C GLY A 62 1.22 13.10 -11.21
N ILE A 63 0.27 12.73 -12.09
CA ILE A 63 -1.13 12.49 -11.71
C ILE A 63 -1.24 11.40 -10.64
N PHE A 64 -0.50 10.31 -10.79
CA PHE A 64 -0.45 9.24 -9.78
C PHE A 64 0.01 9.77 -8.41
N MET A 65 1.08 10.57 -8.37
CA MET A 65 1.56 11.19 -7.14
C MET A 65 0.55 12.17 -6.53
N THR A 66 -0.13 12.98 -7.36
CA THR A 66 -1.17 13.90 -6.89
C THR A 66 -2.33 13.15 -6.24
N VAL A 67 -2.77 12.03 -6.82
CA VAL A 67 -3.85 11.20 -6.27
C VAL A 67 -3.45 10.54 -4.94
N MET A 68 -2.16 10.23 -4.73
CA MET A 68 -1.67 9.66 -3.47
C MET A 68 -1.57 10.68 -2.33
N SER A 69 -1.34 11.96 -2.64
CA SER A 69 -1.06 13.01 -1.66
C SER A 69 -2.10 13.10 -0.50
N PRO A 70 -3.42 13.07 -0.75
CA PRO A 70 -4.42 13.12 0.32
C PRO A 70 -4.32 11.93 1.28
N GLY A 71 -3.98 10.74 0.77
CA GLY A 71 -3.84 9.53 1.60
C GLY A 71 -2.63 9.61 2.53
N ILE A 72 -1.50 10.14 2.03
CA ILE A 72 -0.29 10.35 2.83
C ILE A 72 -0.51 11.44 3.88
N LEU A 73 -1.30 12.46 3.57
CA LEU A 73 -1.63 13.54 4.51
C LEU A 73 -2.61 13.11 5.61
N THR A 74 -3.64 12.33 5.24
CA THR A 74 -4.71 11.90 6.16
C THR A 74 -4.37 10.66 6.97
N GLY A 75 -3.47 9.80 6.49
CA GLY A 75 -3.06 8.59 7.19
C GLY A 75 -2.55 8.84 8.61
N PRO A 76 -1.58 9.74 8.83
CA PRO A 76 -1.06 10.05 10.16
C PRO A 76 -2.08 10.68 11.11
N SER A 77 -2.95 11.57 10.59
CA SER A 77 -3.97 12.24 11.42
C SER A 77 -5.08 11.29 11.84
N ILE A 78 -5.54 10.42 10.95
CA ILE A 78 -6.49 9.35 11.29
C ILE A 78 -5.87 8.40 12.30
N GLY A 79 -4.61 8.00 12.10
CA GLY A 79 -3.91 7.11 13.03
C GLY A 79 -3.76 7.70 14.43
N GLY A 80 -3.35 8.97 14.53
CA GLY A 80 -3.22 9.68 15.80
C GLY A 80 -4.56 9.85 16.53
N ALA A 81 -5.64 10.15 15.79
CA ALA A 81 -6.99 10.23 16.34
C ALA A 81 -7.47 8.88 16.88
N LEU A 82 -7.15 7.78 16.18
CA LEU A 82 -7.58 6.43 16.55
C LEU A 82 -6.88 5.91 17.81
N ILE A 83 -5.58 6.22 17.97
CA ILE A 83 -4.82 5.93 19.20
C ILE A 83 -5.39 6.75 20.37
N SER A 84 -5.68 8.03 20.14
CA SER A 84 -6.21 8.95 21.16
C SER A 84 -7.61 8.55 21.62
N ALA A 85 -8.48 8.12 20.71
CA ALA A 85 -9.86 7.72 21.00
C ALA A 85 -9.99 6.40 21.79
N ARG A 86 -8.95 5.56 21.78
CA ARG A 86 -8.95 4.24 22.43
C ARG A 86 -8.00 4.15 23.64
N HIS A 87 -7.66 5.29 24.25
CA HIS A 87 -6.79 5.38 25.44
C HIS A 87 -5.48 4.59 25.29
N GLY A 88 -4.85 4.62 24.11
CA GLY A 88 -3.58 3.93 23.86
C GLY A 88 -3.68 2.50 23.33
N SER A 89 -4.88 1.98 23.05
CA SER A 89 -5.01 0.67 22.38
C SER A 89 -4.73 0.77 20.87
N TYR A 90 -3.77 -0.02 20.39
CA TYR A 90 -3.34 -0.06 18.98
C TYR A 90 -4.26 -0.89 18.06
N ILE A 91 -5.27 -1.56 18.61
CA ILE A 91 -6.17 -2.47 17.87
C ILE A 91 -6.94 -1.71 16.78
N GLY A 92 -7.38 -0.49 17.06
CA GLY A 92 -8.05 0.35 16.04
C GLY A 92 -7.11 0.66 14.88
N LEU A 93 -5.87 1.02 15.17
CA LEU A 93 -4.85 1.35 14.18
C LEU A 93 -4.49 0.14 13.31
N GLN A 94 -4.38 -1.05 13.92
CA GLN A 94 -4.18 -2.33 13.24
C GLN A 94 -5.26 -2.60 12.21
N CYS A 95 -6.53 -2.50 12.60
CA CYS A 95 -7.65 -2.74 11.70
C CYS A 95 -7.69 -1.70 10.56
N PHE A 96 -7.38 -0.43 10.84
CA PHE A 96 -7.33 0.61 9.80
C PHE A 96 -6.24 0.34 8.78
N VAL A 97 -5.01 0.04 9.23
CA VAL A 97 -3.89 -0.27 8.33
C VAL A 97 -4.16 -1.55 7.55
N GLY A 98 -4.67 -2.59 8.20
CA GLY A 98 -5.05 -3.85 7.55
C GLY A 98 -6.12 -3.65 6.47
N ALA A 99 -7.18 -2.91 6.77
CA ALA A 99 -8.24 -2.60 5.80
C ALA A 99 -7.71 -1.77 4.62
N ALA A 100 -6.88 -0.75 4.88
CA ALA A 100 -6.27 0.07 3.84
C ALA A 100 -5.39 -0.76 2.89
N LEU A 101 -4.61 -1.71 3.43
CA LEU A 101 -3.79 -2.62 2.64
C LEU A 101 -4.65 -3.58 1.79
N VAL A 102 -5.75 -4.11 2.34
CA VAL A 102 -6.67 -4.99 1.61
C VAL A 102 -7.34 -4.23 0.47
N VAL A 103 -7.85 -3.02 0.72
CA VAL A 103 -8.46 -2.16 -0.31
C VAL A 103 -7.44 -1.84 -1.39
N GLY A 104 -6.21 -1.45 -1.02
CA GLY A 104 -5.11 -1.23 -1.96
C GLY A 104 -4.77 -2.47 -2.78
N GLY A 105 -4.82 -3.66 -2.16
CA GLY A 105 -4.63 -4.95 -2.82
C GLY A 105 -5.71 -5.25 -3.86
N ILE A 106 -6.98 -5.00 -3.53
CA ILE A 106 -8.10 -5.16 -4.46
C ILE A 106 -7.94 -4.23 -5.66
N PHE A 107 -7.59 -2.96 -5.43
CA PHE A 107 -7.32 -2.01 -6.52
C PHE A 107 -6.14 -2.47 -7.39
N ALA A 108 -5.07 -2.99 -6.80
CA ALA A 108 -3.93 -3.52 -7.54
C ALA A 108 -4.29 -4.74 -8.40
N VAL A 109 -5.12 -5.64 -7.89
CA VAL A 109 -5.64 -6.82 -8.63
C VAL A 109 -6.57 -6.36 -9.76
N ALA A 110 -7.48 -5.43 -9.48
CA ALA A 110 -8.39 -4.86 -10.48
C ALA A 110 -7.61 -4.19 -11.61
N ALA A 111 -6.63 -3.34 -11.29
CA ALA A 111 -5.76 -2.69 -12.27
C ALA A 111 -5.01 -3.71 -13.14
N ARG A 112 -4.52 -4.81 -12.56
CA ARG A 112 -3.87 -5.89 -13.33
C ARG A 112 -4.84 -6.65 -14.21
N SER A 113 -6.06 -6.90 -13.75
CA SER A 113 -7.09 -7.59 -14.55
C SER A 113 -7.52 -6.77 -15.77
N ILE A 114 -7.67 -5.46 -15.60
CA ILE A 114 -8.00 -4.52 -16.70
C ILE A 114 -6.82 -4.38 -17.68
N ALA A 115 -5.59 -4.33 -17.16
CA ALA A 115 -4.39 -4.32 -18.01
C ALA A 115 -4.22 -5.64 -18.79
N ALA A 116 -4.53 -6.78 -18.17
CA ALA A 116 -4.50 -8.08 -18.83
C ALA A 116 -5.57 -8.21 -19.93
N SER A 117 -6.76 -7.65 -19.72
CA SER A 117 -7.77 -7.58 -20.78
C SER A 117 -7.38 -6.64 -21.92
N SER A 118 -6.68 -5.54 -21.63
CA SER A 118 -6.17 -4.62 -22.67
C SER A 118 -5.06 -5.24 -23.52
N LEU A 119 -4.23 -6.12 -22.96
CA LEU A 119 -3.22 -6.89 -23.71
C LEU A 119 -3.86 -7.97 -24.58
N ARG A 120 -4.93 -8.62 -24.11
CA ARG A 120 -5.71 -9.59 -24.91
C ARG A 120 -6.54 -8.96 -26.02
N ALA A 121 -6.95 -7.70 -25.89
CA ALA A 121 -7.69 -7.00 -26.94
C ALA A 121 -6.80 -6.47 -28.08
N LYS A 122 -5.47 -6.59 -27.94
CA LYS A 122 -4.47 -6.14 -28.92
C LYS A 122 -3.82 -7.29 -29.72
N PHE A 123 -4.19 -8.53 -29.41
CA PHE A 123 -3.88 -9.76 -30.13
C PHE A 123 -5.18 -10.38 -30.64
#